data_AF-A0A3D2TMI1-F1
#
_entry.id   AF-A0A3D2TMI1-F1
#
_cell.length_a   1.000
_cell.length_b   1.000
_cell.length_c   1.000
_cell.angle_alpha   90.00
_cell.angle_beta   90.00
_cell.angle_gamma   90.00
#
_symmetry.space_group_name_H-M   'P 1'
#
loop_
_entity.id
_entity.type
_entity.pdbx_description
1 polymer ?
#
loop_
_entity_poly.entity_id
_entity_poly.type
_entity_poly.pdbx_seq_one_letter_code
_entity_poly.pdbx_strand_id
1 'polypeptide(L)'
;MQHIETNWEDEENNRQVAFAVQYTRKEDSIAIEKLTPKQVTFLCPETKSPLRSIGVWTDKGRDLLVNQLQASGQLEKIEQEIDGSLAV
;
A
#
# COMPACT_ATOMS: atom_id res chain seq x y z
N MET A 1 -11.87 -13.37 -6.31
CA MET A 1 -11.08 -12.45 -5.48
C MET A 1 -9.62 -12.85 -5.56
N GLN A 2 -8.77 -11.88 -5.89
CA GLN A 2 -7.32 -12.02 -5.95
C GLN A 2 -6.71 -11.16 -4.84
N HIS A 3 -5.47 -11.47 -4.47
CA HIS A 3 -4.72 -10.70 -3.49
C HIS A 3 -3.29 -10.46 -3.96
N ILE A 4 -2.77 -9.27 -3.67
CA ILE A 4 -1.34 -8.96 -3.80
C ILE A 4 -0.84 -8.25 -2.55
N GLU A 5 0.47 -8.27 -2.36
CA GLU A 5 1.16 -7.41 -1.41
C GLU A 5 1.94 -6.35 -2.18
N THR A 6 1.76 -5.09 -1.81
CA THR A 6 2.46 -3.94 -2.38
C THR A 6 2.90 -3.00 -1.27
N ASN A 7 3.79 -2.07 -1.60
CA ASN A 7 4.28 -1.05 -0.70
C ASN A 7 3.94 0.33 -1.22
N TRP A 8 3.43 1.19 -0.34
CA TRP A 8 3.31 2.61 -0.59
C TRP A 8 4.48 3.34 0.07
N GLU A 9 5.22 4.12 -0.72
CA GLU A 9 6.25 5.04 -0.21
C GLU A 9 5.61 6.40 0.12
N ASP A 10 5.63 6.73 1.41
CA ASP A 10 5.18 7.99 1.97
C ASP A 10 6.41 8.84 2.30
N GLU A 11 6.85 9.59 1.28
CA GLU A 11 8.04 10.44 1.36
C GLU A 11 7.88 11.56 2.40
N GLU A 12 6.67 12.11 2.54
CA GLU A 12 6.37 13.18 3.49
C GLU A 12 6.66 12.74 4.93
N ASN A 13 6.34 11.49 5.25
CA ASN A 13 6.55 10.94 6.59
C ASN A 13 7.81 10.05 6.68
N ASN A 14 8.65 10.01 5.64
CA ASN A 14 9.82 9.15 5.53
C ASN A 14 9.54 7.71 5.96
N ARG A 15 8.50 7.11 5.40
CA ARG A 15 8.11 5.74 5.72
C ARG A 15 7.61 5.01 4.49
N GLN A 16 7.66 3.69 4.57
CA GLN A 16 7.07 2.77 3.63
C GLN A 16 5.99 1.97 4.35
N VAL A 17 4.84 1.79 3.72
CA VAL A 17 3.71 1.07 4.31
C VAL A 17 3.38 -0.11 3.43
N ALA A 18 3.47 -1.32 3.99
CA ALA A 18 3.11 -2.55 3.30
C ALA A 18 1.60 -2.79 3.41
N PHE A 19 0.96 -3.07 2.28
CA PHE A 19 -0.47 -3.35 2.17
C PHE A 19 -0.71 -4.72 1.55
N ALA A 20 -1.70 -5.42 2.10
CA ALA A 20 -2.39 -6.47 1.36
C ALA A 20 -3.61 -5.86 0.66
N VAL A 21 -3.69 -6.05 -0.65
CA VAL A 21 -4.77 -5.53 -1.50
C VAL A 21 -5.63 -6.70 -1.95
N GLN A 22 -6.93 -6.65 -1.67
CA GLN A 22 -7.91 -7.57 -2.25
C GLN A 22 -8.61 -6.85 -3.38
N TYR A 23 -8.67 -7.50 -4.53
CA TYR A 23 -9.28 -6.93 -5.73
C TYR A 23 -9.97 -8.00 -6.57
N THR A 24 -10.86 -7.52 -7.44
CA THR A 24 -11.47 -8.30 -8.51
C THR A 24 -11.15 -7.63 -9.83
N ARG A 25 -10.67 -8.43 -10.79
CA ARG A 25 -10.48 -7.99 -12.17
C ARG A 25 -11.77 -8.23 -12.96
N LYS A 26 -12.19 -7.21 -13.69
CA LYS A 26 -13.15 -7.30 -14.79
C LYS A 26 -12.40 -6.92 -16.06
N GLU A 27 -12.89 -7.36 -17.23
CA GLU A 27 -12.18 -7.33 -18.52
C GLU A 27 -11.29 -6.09 -18.73
N ASP A 28 -11.79 -4.88 -18.45
CA ASP A 28 -11.04 -3.62 -18.58
C ASP A 28 -10.87 -2.81 -17.27
N SER A 29 -11.09 -3.40 -16.09
CA SER A 29 -10.98 -2.67 -14.82
C SER A 29 -10.59 -3.53 -13.63
N ILE A 30 -9.82 -2.92 -12.73
CA ILE A 30 -9.49 -3.48 -11.42
C ILE A 30 -10.38 -2.79 -10.39
N ALA A 31 -11.17 -3.57 -9.67
CA ALA A 31 -11.94 -3.09 -8.53
C ALA A 31 -11.22 -3.48 -7.24
N ILE A 32 -10.62 -2.52 -6.55
CA ILE A 32 -10.05 -2.73 -5.21
C ILE A 32 -11.22 -2.86 -4.22
N GLU A 33 -11.31 -4.03 -3.58
CA GLU A 33 -12.36 -4.33 -2.60
C GLU A 33 -11.90 -4.02 -1.18
N LYS A 34 -10.62 -4.25 -0.88
CA LYS A 34 -10.07 -4.04 0.46
C LYS A 34 -8.59 -3.72 0.44
N LEU A 35 -8.21 -2.71 1.22
CA LEU A 35 -6.82 -2.38 1.54
C LEU A 35 -6.57 -2.71 3.01
N THR A 36 -5.54 -3.51 3.28
CA THR A 36 -5.17 -3.88 4.65
C THR A 36 -3.71 -3.54 4.91
N PRO A 37 -3.42 -2.43 5.62
CA PRO A 37 -2.06 -2.14 6.09
C PRO A 37 -1.58 -3.25 7.03
N LYS A 38 -0.35 -3.69 6.83
CA LYS A 38 0.28 -4.76 7.61
C LYS A 38 1.45 -4.26 8.44
N GLN A 39 2.28 -3.40 7.85
CA GLN A 39 3.52 -2.96 8.46
C GLN A 39 3.86 -1.55 8.00
N VAL A 40 4.45 -0.78 8.90
CA VAL A 40 5.09 0.50 8.60
C VAL A 40 6.58 0.36 8.86
N THR A 41 7.38 0.66 7.84
CA THR A 41 8.84 0.72 7.90
C THR A 41 9.25 2.19 7.88
N PHE A 42 9.86 2.68 8.95
CA PHE A 42 10.40 4.04 8.99
C PHE A 42 11.76 4.06 8.31
N LEU A 43 11.98 5.06 7.46
CA LEU A 43 13.17 5.21 6.64
C LEU A 43 14.01 6.38 7.14
N CYS A 44 15.33 6.28 6.97
CA CYS A 44 16.23 7.41 7.15
C CYS A 44 15.93 8.45 6.06
N PRO A 45 15.71 9.74 6.40
CA PRO A 45 15.36 10.75 5.41
C PRO A 45 16.46 10.96 4.36
N GLU A 46 17.73 10.79 4.75
CA GLU A 46 18.90 11.01 3.90
C GLU A 46 19.21 9.79 3.02
N THR A 47 19.35 8.61 3.63
CA THR A 47 19.82 7.40 2.92
C THR A 47 18.69 6.53 2.40
N LYS A 48 17.43 6.85 2.76
CA LYS A 48 16.22 6.02 2.53
C LYS A 48 16.33 4.60 3.07
N SER A 49 17.34 4.32 3.89
CA SER A 49 17.55 2.99 4.48
C SER A 49 16.54 2.73 5.60
N PRO A 50 16.04 1.50 5.75
CA PRO A 50 15.09 1.16 6.80
C PRO A 50 15.73 1.26 8.19
N LEU A 51 15.10 2.04 9.07
CA LEU A 51 15.54 2.22 10.46
C LEU A 51 14.85 1.22 11.40
N ARG A 52 13.54 1.06 11.27
CA ARG A 52 12.73 0.14 12.06
C ARG A 52 11.41 -0.16 11.39
N SER A 53 10.81 -1.28 11.78
CA SER A 53 9.49 -1.71 11.30
C SER A 53 8.54 -1.99 12.44
N ILE A 54 7.28 -1.62 12.27
CA ILE A 54 6.20 -1.91 13.23
C ILE A 54 5.00 -2.52 12.51
N GLY A 55 4.38 -3.53 13.12
CA GLY A 55 3.13 -4.11 12.61
C GLY A 55 1.93 -3.20 12.87
N VAL A 56 0.95 -3.23 11.98
CA VAL A 56 -0.31 -2.49 12.08
C VAL A 56 -1.43 -3.45 12.50
N TRP A 57 -1.73 -3.45 13.80
CA TRP A 57 -2.66 -4.41 14.40
C TRP A 57 -4.02 -3.81 14.74
N THR A 58 -4.10 -2.50 14.98
CA THR A 58 -5.32 -1.84 15.42
C THR A 58 -6.15 -1.36 14.25
N ASP A 59 -7.48 -1.42 14.38
CA ASP A 59 -8.40 -0.97 13.33
C ASP A 59 -8.22 0.53 13.05
N LYS A 60 -8.13 1.35 14.09
CA LYS A 60 -7.85 2.79 13.94
C LYS A 60 -6.56 3.08 13.18
N GLY A 61 -5.50 2.30 13.44
CA GLY A 61 -4.23 2.46 12.73
C GLY A 61 -4.35 2.08 11.27
N ARG A 62 -5.15 1.04 10.95
CA ARG A 62 -5.43 0.65 9.58
C ARG A 62 -6.24 1.70 8.84
N ASP A 63 -7.32 2.17 9.45
CA ASP A 63 -8.20 3.19 8.87
C ASP A 63 -7.42 4.48 8.57
N LEU A 64 -6.56 4.90 9.51
CA LEU A 64 -5.71 6.06 9.33
C LEU A 64 -4.80 5.92 8.09
N LEU A 65 -4.10 4.80 7.96
CA LEU A 65 -3.16 4.59 6.86
C LEU A 65 -3.87 4.42 5.51
N VAL A 66 -5.05 3.80 5.49
CA VAL A 66 -5.87 3.72 4.27
C VAL A 66 -6.32 5.10 3.83
N ASN A 67 -6.81 5.93 4.77
CA ASN A 67 -7.22 7.30 4.45
C ASN A 67 -6.05 8.14 3.94
N GLN A 68 -4.85 7.98 4.51
CA GLN A 68 -3.65 8.68 4.06
C GLN A 68 -3.18 8.22 2.67
N LEU A 69 -3.26 6.92 2.37
CA LEU A 69 -2.99 6.39 1.04
C LEU A 69 -3.98 6.94 -0.01
N GLN A 70 -5.27 7.02 0.34
CA GLN A 70 -6.28 7.57 -0.56
C GLN A 70 -6.05 9.07 -0.81
N ALA A 71 -5.71 9.82 0.24
CA ALA A 71 -5.43 11.26 0.14
C ALA A 71 -4.16 11.58 -0.65
N SER A 72 -3.19 10.65 -0.71
CA SER A 72 -1.93 10.85 -1.45
C SER A 72 -2.06 10.63 -2.96
N GLY A 73 -3.20 10.13 -3.45
CA GLY A 73 -3.41 9.81 -4.87
C GLY A 73 -2.60 8.61 -5.37
N GLN A 74 -1.90 7.89 -4.48
CA GLN A 74 -1.08 6.72 -4.85
C GLN A 74 -1.90 5.45 -5.12
N LEU A 75 -3.22 5.50 -4.98
CA LEU A 75 -4.08 4.35 -5.26
C LEU A 75 -4.01 3.92 -6.74
N GLU A 76 -3.92 4.88 -7.66
CA GLU A 76 -3.78 4.60 -9.09
C GLU A 76 -2.48 3.85 -9.42
N LYS A 77 -1.40 4.12 -8.69
CA LYS A 77 -0.13 3.40 -8.86
C LYS A 77 -0.27 1.94 -8.42
N ILE A 78 -1.00 1.68 -7.34
CA ILE A 78 -1.29 0.32 -6.89
C ILE A 78 -2.12 -0.43 -7.95
N GLU A 79 -3.10 0.22 -8.56
CA GLU A 79 -3.88 -0.37 -9.66
C GLU A 79 -2.99 -0.69 -10.88
N GLN A 80 -2.09 0.21 -11.25
CA GLN A 80 -1.13 -0.02 -12.34
C GLN A 80 -0.16 -1.16 -12.04
N GLU A 81 0.33 -1.27 -10.79
CA GLU A 81 1.16 -2.40 -10.37
C GLU A 81 0.41 -3.72 -10.43
N ILE A 82 -0.87 -3.75 -10.04
CA ILE A 82 -1.71 -4.95 -10.16
C ILE A 82 -1.84 -5.38 -11.63
N ASP A 83 -2.05 -4.44 -12.54
CA ASP A 83 -2.20 -4.76 -13.98
C ASP A 83 -0.86 -5.20 -14.59
N GLY A 84 0.24 -4.53 -14.25
CA GLY A 84 1.58 -4.81 -14.78
C GLY A 84 2.24 -6.07 -14.23
N SER A 85 2.00 -6.44 -12.97
CA SER A 85 2.53 -7.66 -12.35
C SER A 85 1.89 -8.95 -12.88
N LEU A 86 0.78 -8.84 -13.63
CA LEU A 86 0.06 -9.95 -14.25
C LEU A 86 0.23 -10.02 -15.77
N ALA A 87 1.05 -9.14 -16.37
CA ALA A 87 1.36 -9.12 -17.80
C ALA A 87 2.57 -10.00 -18.21
N VAL A 88 3.03 -10.90 -17.32
CA VAL A 88 4.18 -11.81 -17.52
C VAL A 88 3.72 -13.27 -17.54
#